data_AF-A0A0M3JAG6-F1
#
_entry.id   AF-A0A0M3JAG6-F1
#
_cell.length_a   1.000
_cell.length_b   1.000
_cell.length_c   1.000
_cell.angle_alpha   90.00
_cell.angle_beta   90.00
_cell.angle_gamma   90.00
#
_symmetry.space_group_name_H-M   'P 1'
#
loop_
_entity.id
_entity.type
_entity.pdbx_description
1 polymer ?
#
loop_
_entity_poly.entity_id
_entity_poly.type
_entity_poly.pdbx_seq_one_letter_code
_entity_poly.pdbx_strand_id
1 'polypeptide(L)'
;MIQLHSIPGLLLALRSIFAALGYFLCSTPAVSDFCLLMASGVMLDYFFQITFFASIMVYGGRREATGGLLSSCYQRNRAIVGTDAVRKADEMRREERRLFLTFTTHQFARFIPSRHMLPYVSPWLTTSSYIDLEPFMHRLFGTKYAPFILRKDVMVVSWVLFFAYATLAIYGCSSIAVDISPKKYVRDNSPIQTFVHLADKYIWADNVMPIFYVMKPPDLRNARARARLNELVYRLEHTKYSIGRVSTSFWLWEYQRFLNDFPDIDYETEFYDQKHLSDFFAQFDYKQYRGYRFRFE
;
A
#
# COMPACT_ATOMS: atom_id res chain seq x y z
N MET A 1 18.33 31.29 -1.28
CA MET A 1 17.06 30.72 -0.79
C MET A 1 16.34 29.84 -1.83
N ILE A 2 17.07 29.14 -2.74
CA ILE A 2 16.45 28.43 -3.89
C ILE A 2 16.78 26.91 -3.90
N GLN A 3 17.75 26.42 -3.13
CA GLN A 3 18.15 25.00 -3.15
C GLN A 3 17.35 24.07 -2.21
N LEU A 4 16.51 24.60 -1.31
CA LEU A 4 15.77 23.78 -0.35
C LEU A 4 14.47 23.16 -0.91
N HIS A 5 14.03 23.57 -2.11
CA HIS A 5 12.73 23.17 -2.66
C HIS A 5 12.77 21.86 -3.50
N SER A 6 13.95 21.42 -3.94
CA SER A 6 14.04 20.36 -4.97
C SER A 6 14.02 18.93 -4.39
N ILE A 7 14.63 18.71 -3.22
CA ILE A 7 14.75 17.39 -2.59
C ILE A 7 13.43 16.90 -1.96
N PRO A 8 12.67 17.72 -1.19
CA PRO A 8 11.41 17.25 -0.60
C PRO A 8 10.30 17.04 -1.64
N GLY A 9 10.24 17.85 -2.70
CA GLY A 9 9.27 17.68 -3.78
C GLY A 9 9.47 16.39 -4.58
N LEU A 10 10.72 15.99 -4.84
CA LEU A 10 11.05 14.73 -5.51
C LEU A 10 10.66 13.51 -4.68
N LEU A 11 10.92 13.54 -3.37
CA LEU A 11 10.56 12.45 -2.46
C LEU A 11 9.03 12.28 -2.37
N LEU A 12 8.30 13.40 -2.39
CA LEU A 12 6.85 13.41 -2.39
C LEU A 12 6.28 12.81 -3.68
N ALA A 13 6.82 13.23 -4.83
CA ALA A 13 6.42 12.70 -6.14
C ALA A 13 6.64 11.19 -6.21
N LEU A 14 7.78 10.69 -5.73
CA LEU A 14 8.06 9.25 -5.66
C LEU A 14 7.03 8.51 -4.79
N ARG A 15 6.73 9.02 -3.58
CA ARG A 15 5.74 8.39 -2.68
C ARG A 15 4.34 8.32 -3.30
N SER A 16 3.90 9.38 -3.96
CA SER A 16 2.60 9.40 -4.66
C SER A 16 2.56 8.42 -5.83
N ILE A 17 3.64 8.33 -6.61
CA ILE A 17 3.73 7.39 -7.74
C ILE A 17 3.69 5.95 -7.24
N PHE A 18 4.43 5.61 -6.18
CA PHE A 18 4.40 4.27 -5.59
C PHE A 18 3.03 3.91 -5.01
N ALA A 19 2.34 4.87 -4.39
CA ALA A 19 0.99 4.64 -3.88
C ALA A 19 -0.04 4.42 -5.00
N ALA A 20 0.05 5.19 -6.09
CA ALA A 20 -0.79 5.01 -7.28
C ALA A 20 -0.53 3.65 -7.95
N LEU A 21 0.74 3.25 -8.11
CA LEU A 21 1.12 1.92 -8.58
C LEU A 21 0.57 0.81 -7.68
N GLY A 22 0.67 0.99 -6.35
CA GLY A 22 0.11 0.06 -5.38
C GLY A 22 -1.41 -0.12 -5.53
N TYR A 23 -2.15 0.96 -5.77
CA TYR A 23 -3.60 0.91 -6.00
C TYR A 23 -3.97 0.11 -7.27
N PHE A 24 -3.29 0.34 -8.39
CA PHE A 24 -3.59 -0.34 -9.65
C PHE A 24 -3.13 -1.80 -9.69
N LEU A 25 -2.06 -2.14 -8.97
CA LEU A 25 -1.46 -3.49 -9.01
C LEU A 25 -2.08 -4.45 -7.99
N CYS A 26 -2.73 -3.97 -6.94
CA CYS A 26 -3.23 -4.83 -5.87
C CYS A 26 -4.68 -5.26 -6.11
N SER A 27 -4.92 -6.56 -6.28
CA SER A 27 -6.26 -7.14 -6.42
C SER A 27 -7.02 -7.25 -5.09
N THR A 28 -6.35 -7.05 -3.95
CA THR A 28 -6.97 -7.08 -2.62
C THR A 28 -7.44 -5.68 -2.20
N PRO A 29 -8.75 -5.46 -2.00
CA PRO A 29 -9.31 -4.11 -1.79
C PRO A 29 -8.77 -3.41 -0.53
N ALA A 30 -8.54 -4.16 0.55
CA ALA A 30 -8.03 -3.60 1.81
C ALA A 30 -6.65 -2.94 1.69
N VAL A 31 -5.76 -3.49 0.86
CA VAL A 31 -4.41 -2.93 0.64
C VAL A 31 -4.48 -1.68 -0.24
N SER A 32 -5.34 -1.71 -1.25
CA SER A 32 -5.61 -0.58 -2.13
C SER A 32 -6.08 0.65 -1.35
N ASP A 33 -7.04 0.48 -0.43
CA ASP A 33 -7.58 1.57 0.37
C ASP A 33 -6.53 2.16 1.32
N PHE A 34 -5.70 1.31 1.91
CA PHE A 34 -4.57 1.75 2.73
C PHE A 34 -3.57 2.60 1.93
N CYS A 35 -3.22 2.19 0.71
CA CYS A 35 -2.33 2.96 -0.17
C CYS A 35 -2.91 4.34 -0.51
N LEU A 36 -4.21 4.45 -0.75
CA LEU A 36 -4.87 5.73 -1.01
C LEU A 36 -4.84 6.67 0.21
N LEU A 37 -5.10 6.14 1.41
CA LEU A 37 -5.05 6.93 2.65
C LEU A 37 -3.63 7.41 2.96
N MET A 38 -2.61 6.57 2.73
CA MET A 38 -1.22 6.99 2.90
C MET A 38 -0.81 8.05 1.88
N ALA A 39 -1.28 7.95 0.64
CA ALA A 39 -1.05 8.97 -0.38
C ALA A 39 -1.66 10.32 0.00
N SER A 40 -2.93 10.33 0.42
CA SER A 40 -3.62 11.55 0.82
C SER A 40 -2.99 12.17 2.08
N GLY A 41 -2.59 11.35 3.06
CA GLY A 41 -1.87 11.80 4.25
C GLY A 41 -0.55 12.50 3.90
N VAL A 42 0.28 11.90 3.04
CA VAL A 42 1.55 12.50 2.60
C VAL A 42 1.33 13.81 1.82
N MET A 43 0.28 13.90 0.99
CA MET A 43 -0.08 15.15 0.31
C MET A 43 -0.46 16.25 1.31
N LEU A 44 -1.31 15.93 2.31
CA LEU A 44 -1.70 16.89 3.33
C LEU A 44 -0.51 17.34 4.17
N ASP A 45 0.36 16.42 4.60
CA ASP A 45 1.58 16.75 5.35
C ASP A 45 2.46 17.74 4.59
N TYR A 46 2.60 17.57 3.26
CA TYR A 46 3.33 18.51 2.43
C TYR A 46 2.67 19.90 2.40
N PHE A 47 1.35 19.97 2.22
CA PHE A 47 0.62 21.24 2.27
C PHE A 47 0.79 21.95 3.62
N PHE A 48 0.72 21.22 4.74
CA PHE A 48 0.94 21.77 6.07
C PHE A 48 2.39 22.23 6.29
N GLN A 49 3.38 21.52 5.74
CA GLN A 49 4.79 21.92 5.81
C GLN A 49 5.07 23.23 5.06
N ILE A 50 4.52 23.40 3.85
CA ILE A 50 4.79 24.62 3.05
C ILE A 50 4.02 25.84 3.54
N THR A 51 2.84 25.66 4.16
CA THR A 51 1.98 26.79 4.57
C THR A 51 2.17 27.14 6.05
N PHE A 52 1.81 26.22 6.95
CA PHE A 52 1.79 26.46 8.38
C PHE A 52 3.20 26.42 8.99
N PHE A 53 4.01 25.42 8.64
CA PHE A 53 5.35 25.33 9.22
C PHE A 53 6.28 26.44 8.70
N ALA A 54 6.24 26.76 7.40
CA ALA A 54 7.03 27.85 6.85
C ALA A 54 6.65 29.22 7.45
N SER A 55 5.36 29.49 7.66
CA SER A 55 4.91 30.74 8.28
C SER A 55 5.35 30.85 9.74
N ILE A 56 5.26 29.77 10.53
CA ILE A 56 5.77 29.72 11.91
C ILE A 56 7.28 29.91 11.94
N MET A 57 8.04 29.33 11.00
CA MET A 57 9.49 29.50 10.89
C MET A 57 9.89 30.95 10.61
N VAL A 58 9.20 31.63 9.69
CA VAL A 58 9.42 33.07 9.41
C VAL A 58 9.08 33.92 10.63
N TYR A 59 7.99 33.60 11.32
CA TYR A 59 7.61 34.27 12.56
C TYR A 59 8.66 34.07 13.67
N GLY A 60 9.16 32.84 13.84
CA GLY A 60 10.25 32.51 14.76
C GLY A 60 11.54 33.27 14.46
N GLY A 61 11.95 33.33 13.20
CA GLY A 61 13.15 34.08 12.78
C GLY A 61 13.03 35.59 13.01
N ARG A 62 11.83 36.17 12.83
CA ARG A 62 11.58 37.58 13.21
C ARG A 62 11.67 37.80 14.71
N ARG A 63 11.18 36.86 15.52
CA ARG A 63 11.29 36.94 16.98
C ARG A 63 12.71 36.74 17.48
N GLU A 64 13.51 35.91 16.81
CA GLU A 64 14.93 35.75 17.08
C GLU A 64 15.70 37.06 16.85
N ALA A 65 15.42 37.75 15.74
CA ALA A 65 16.04 39.03 15.40
C ALA A 65 15.73 40.14 16.44
N THR A 66 14.56 40.09 17.06
CA THR A 66 14.16 40.98 18.17
C THR A 66 14.65 40.48 19.54
N GLY A 67 15.37 39.35 19.60
CA GLY A 67 16.00 38.82 20.81
C GLY A 67 15.12 37.90 21.67
N GLY A 68 13.98 37.41 21.15
CA GLY A 68 12.99 36.69 21.96
C GLY A 68 12.64 35.30 21.42
N LEU A 69 13.43 34.28 21.77
CA LEU A 69 13.08 32.86 21.60
C LEU A 69 13.16 32.03 22.88
N LEU A 70 13.71 32.56 23.98
CA LEU A 70 13.75 31.86 25.27
C LEU A 70 13.16 32.73 26.38
N SER A 71 11.91 32.41 26.73
CA SER A 71 11.12 33.00 27.81
C SER A 71 10.71 34.46 27.60
N SER A 72 9.48 34.77 27.99
CA SER A 72 9.02 36.15 28.20
C SER A 72 9.83 36.92 29.26
N CYS A 73 10.89 36.33 29.84
CA CYS A 73 11.56 36.82 31.05
C CYS A 73 13.10 36.84 31.00
N TYR A 74 13.78 36.46 29.91
CA TYR A 74 15.24 36.53 29.83
C TYR A 74 15.69 37.56 28.80
N GLN A 75 15.66 38.81 29.24
CA GLN A 75 16.16 39.95 28.49
C GLN A 75 17.69 39.97 28.58
N ARG A 76 18.36 39.24 27.68
CA ARG A 76 19.82 39.41 27.50
C ARG A 76 20.04 40.64 26.63
N ASN A 77 20.36 41.76 27.29
CA ASN A 77 20.74 43.02 26.63
C ASN A 77 21.85 42.79 25.59
N ARG A 78 21.50 42.76 24.31
CA ARG A 78 22.38 42.99 23.16
C ARG A 78 21.71 43.98 22.21
N ALA A 79 21.50 45.20 22.70
CA ALA A 79 20.78 46.28 22.01
C ALA A 79 21.58 46.98 20.88
N ILE A 80 22.66 46.39 20.34
CA ILE A 80 23.54 47.12 19.39
C ILE A 80 23.64 46.44 18.00
N VAL A 81 23.18 45.19 17.81
CA VAL A 81 23.42 44.46 16.54
C VAL A 81 22.17 44.40 15.62
N GLY A 82 20.97 44.63 16.16
CA GLY A 82 19.71 44.40 15.43
C GLY A 82 19.34 45.48 14.40
N THR A 83 19.72 46.73 14.62
CA THR A 83 19.33 47.86 13.75
C THR A 83 19.98 47.79 12.36
N ASP A 84 21.20 47.23 12.27
CA ASP A 84 21.94 47.15 11.01
C ASP A 84 21.50 45.99 10.12
N ALA A 85 21.10 44.86 10.72
CA ALA A 85 20.63 43.69 9.98
C ALA A 85 19.22 43.92 9.38
N VAL A 86 18.33 44.59 10.12
CA VAL A 86 16.98 44.94 9.63
C VAL A 86 17.06 45.99 8.51
N ARG A 87 17.94 46.99 8.64
CA ARG A 87 18.18 48.00 7.59
C ARG A 87 18.71 47.39 6.29
N LYS A 88 19.68 46.46 6.38
CA LYS A 88 20.22 45.74 5.22
C LYS A 88 19.20 44.80 4.55
N ALA A 89 18.33 44.16 5.32
CA ALA A 89 17.29 43.30 4.78
C ALA A 89 16.20 44.09 4.02
N ASP A 90 15.86 45.29 4.49
CA ASP A 90 14.92 46.19 3.79
C ASP A 90 15.53 46.83 2.54
N GLU A 91 16.84 47.09 2.53
CA GLU A 91 17.58 47.53 1.33
C GLU A 91 17.60 46.42 0.26
N MET A 92 17.94 45.18 0.64
CA MET A 92 17.90 44.02 -0.28
C MET A 92 16.50 43.79 -0.86
N ARG A 93 15.44 43.89 -0.04
CA ARG A 93 14.05 43.70 -0.49
C ARG A 93 13.54 44.84 -1.38
N ARG A 94 14.18 46.02 -1.36
CA ARG A 94 13.90 47.14 -2.29
C ARG A 94 14.63 46.96 -3.61
N GLU A 95 15.81 46.36 -3.60
CA GLU A 95 16.61 46.07 -4.79
C GLU A 95 16.06 44.87 -5.58
N GLU A 96 15.63 43.81 -4.88
CA GLU A 96 14.99 42.64 -5.49
C GLU A 96 13.64 43.00 -6.16
N ARG A 97 12.85 43.91 -5.55
CA ARG A 97 11.64 44.45 -6.18
C ARG A 97 11.94 45.34 -7.40
N ARG A 98 13.06 46.07 -7.42
CA ARG A 98 13.50 46.83 -8.60
C ARG A 98 13.93 45.91 -9.74
N LEU A 99 14.67 44.84 -9.43
CA LEU A 99 15.09 43.85 -10.41
C LEU A 99 13.91 43.07 -11.00
N PHE A 100 12.91 42.73 -10.19
CA PHE A 100 11.70 42.04 -10.66
C PHE A 100 10.83 42.91 -11.60
N LEU A 101 10.72 44.21 -11.32
CA LEU A 101 10.05 45.18 -12.21
C LEU A 101 10.81 45.44 -13.52
N THR A 102 12.12 45.20 -13.56
CA THR A 102 12.95 45.33 -14.77
C THR A 102 12.98 44.04 -15.58
N PHE A 103 12.72 42.89 -14.95
CA PHE A 103 12.75 41.57 -15.61
C PHE A 103 11.49 41.29 -16.44
N THR A 104 10.34 41.86 -16.07
CA THR A 104 9.08 41.68 -16.81
C THR A 104 9.02 42.44 -18.14
N THR A 105 9.91 43.39 -18.41
CA THR A 105 9.92 44.15 -19.67
C THR A 105 10.84 43.58 -20.74
N HIS A 106 11.76 42.67 -20.41
CA HIS A 106 12.76 42.16 -21.38
C HIS A 106 12.55 40.72 -21.87
N GLN A 107 11.45 40.07 -21.50
CA GLN A 107 11.20 38.66 -21.80
C GLN A 107 10.51 38.41 -23.16
N PHE A 108 10.97 39.05 -24.24
CA PHE A 108 10.51 38.70 -25.60
C PHE A 108 11.58 38.62 -26.70
N ALA A 109 12.86 38.83 -26.41
CA ALA A 109 13.89 38.74 -27.44
C ALA A 109 15.08 37.86 -27.02
N ARG A 110 15.15 36.69 -27.68
CA ARG A 110 16.33 35.84 -27.92
C ARG A 110 16.58 34.69 -26.93
N PHE A 111 15.88 33.62 -27.28
CA PHE A 111 16.17 32.21 -27.08
C PHE A 111 17.55 31.81 -27.69
N ILE A 112 18.24 30.88 -27.01
CA ILE A 112 19.37 29.96 -27.39
C ILE A 112 20.85 30.47 -27.45
N PRO A 113 21.89 29.60 -27.23
CA PRO A 113 22.75 29.65 -26.02
C PRO A 113 24.27 29.62 -26.31
N SER A 114 25.13 30.01 -25.37
CA SER A 114 26.49 29.41 -25.24
C SER A 114 27.31 29.90 -24.05
N ARG A 115 27.89 28.91 -23.35
CA ARG A 115 29.22 28.83 -22.74
C ARG A 115 29.86 30.11 -22.17
N HIS A 116 29.77 30.22 -20.84
CA HIS A 116 30.89 30.36 -19.87
C HIS A 116 30.36 31.06 -18.62
N MET A 117 30.01 30.28 -17.60
CA MET A 117 29.66 30.80 -16.28
C MET A 117 30.94 30.85 -15.44
N LEU A 118 31.68 31.95 -15.55
CA LEU A 118 32.68 32.31 -14.55
C LEU A 118 31.92 32.60 -13.24
N PRO A 119 32.35 32.06 -12.09
CA PRO A 119 31.74 32.43 -10.82
C PRO A 119 32.13 33.88 -10.52
N TYR A 120 31.17 34.80 -10.62
CA TYR A 120 31.30 36.13 -10.05
C TYR A 120 31.29 35.97 -8.52
N VAL A 121 32.48 35.76 -7.96
CA VAL A 121 32.76 35.80 -6.53
C VAL A 121 32.68 37.28 -6.12
N SER A 122 31.65 37.65 -5.37
CA SER A 122 31.55 38.98 -4.77
C SER A 122 32.63 39.15 -3.67
N PRO A 123 33.54 40.15 -3.77
CA PRO A 123 34.71 40.26 -2.88
C PRO A 123 34.50 40.84 -1.46
N TRP A 124 33.29 40.87 -0.88
CA TRP A 124 33.04 41.55 0.41
C TRP A 124 32.42 40.68 1.51
N LEU A 125 32.84 39.41 1.58
CA LEU A 125 32.56 38.53 2.71
C LEU A 125 33.86 38.14 3.44
N THR A 126 34.70 39.12 3.76
CA THR A 126 35.72 38.94 4.80
C THR A 126 35.13 39.24 6.16
N THR A 127 34.86 38.16 6.88
CA THR A 127 35.28 37.99 8.27
C THR A 127 34.87 39.09 9.25
N SER A 128 33.62 39.11 9.68
CA SER A 128 33.31 39.42 11.09
C SER A 128 31.88 39.03 11.42
N SER A 129 31.71 38.23 12.49
CA SER A 129 30.45 37.96 13.20
C SER A 129 29.41 37.01 12.57
N TYR A 130 29.83 35.85 12.09
CA TYR A 130 29.00 34.64 12.16
C TYR A 130 29.63 33.75 13.24
N ILE A 131 29.22 33.92 14.50
CA ILE A 131 29.34 32.78 15.43
C ILE A 131 28.32 31.81 14.89
N ASP A 132 28.75 30.94 13.97
CA ASP A 132 28.03 29.73 13.60
C ASP A 132 27.70 29.03 14.92
N LEU A 133 26.45 29.15 15.35
CA LEU A 133 25.90 28.29 16.39
C LEU A 133 25.67 26.92 15.75
N GLU A 134 26.73 26.31 15.21
CA GLU A 134 26.70 24.98 14.62
C GLU A 134 26.17 24.04 15.70
N PRO A 135 24.97 23.46 15.52
CA PRO A 135 24.42 22.56 16.51
C PRO A 135 25.37 21.37 16.66
N PHE A 136 25.56 20.90 17.90
CA PHE A 136 26.53 19.84 18.25
C PHE A 136 26.46 18.63 17.30
N MET A 137 25.24 18.24 16.90
CA MET A 137 25.00 17.12 15.99
C MET A 137 25.61 17.35 14.61
N HIS A 138 25.52 18.56 14.05
CA HIS A 138 26.12 18.88 12.75
C HIS A 138 27.65 18.78 12.82
N ARG A 139 28.24 19.33 13.89
CA ARG A 139 29.68 19.22 14.13
C ARG A 139 30.13 17.77 14.31
N LEU A 140 29.38 16.95 15.05
CA LEU A 140 29.68 15.52 15.25
C LEU A 140 29.64 14.76 13.91
N PHE A 141 28.58 14.94 13.12
CA PHE A 141 28.43 14.26 11.83
C PHE A 141 29.47 14.71 10.81
N GLY A 142 29.73 16.01 10.71
CA GLY A 142 30.70 16.55 9.75
C GLY A 142 32.15 16.22 10.11
N THR A 143 32.55 16.38 11.38
CA THR A 143 33.97 16.31 11.76
C THR A 143 34.44 14.95 12.26
N LYS A 144 33.57 14.12 12.83
CA LYS A 144 33.95 12.83 13.41
C LYS A 144 33.40 11.65 12.62
N TYR A 145 32.11 11.69 12.26
CA TYR A 145 31.44 10.55 11.62
C TYR A 145 31.73 10.46 10.11
N ALA A 146 31.60 11.56 9.37
CA ALA A 146 31.86 11.59 7.94
C ALA A 146 33.28 11.10 7.57
N PRO A 147 34.37 11.63 8.14
CA PRO A 147 35.71 11.15 7.79
C PRO A 147 35.95 9.70 8.21
N PHE A 148 35.22 9.15 9.20
CA PHE A 148 35.34 7.76 9.60
C PHE A 148 34.75 6.80 8.56
N ILE A 149 33.54 7.08 8.05
CA ILE A 149 32.86 6.22 7.06
C ILE A 149 33.49 6.31 5.67
N LEU A 150 34.04 7.47 5.32
CA LEU A 150 34.70 7.67 4.03
C LEU A 150 36.08 7.00 3.93
N ARG A 151 36.62 6.41 5.01
CA ARG A 151 37.86 5.63 4.94
C ARG A 151 37.64 4.40 4.05
N LYS A 152 38.56 4.14 3.13
CA LYS A 152 38.45 3.04 2.15
C LYS A 152 38.23 1.68 2.82
N ASP A 153 38.91 1.42 3.93
CA ASP A 153 38.77 0.18 4.70
C ASP A 153 37.35 0.00 5.25
N VAL A 154 36.77 1.08 5.80
CA VAL A 154 35.42 1.09 6.38
C VAL A 154 34.36 0.96 5.28
N MET A 155 34.57 1.61 4.13
CA MET A 155 33.68 1.45 2.98
C MET A 155 33.63 0.00 2.51
N VAL A 156 34.78 -0.67 2.37
CA VAL A 156 34.83 -2.08 1.94
C VAL A 156 34.11 -2.98 2.95
N VAL A 157 34.39 -2.82 4.24
CA VAL A 157 33.69 -3.59 5.31
C VAL A 157 32.18 -3.35 5.28
N SER A 158 31.74 -2.11 5.09
CA SER A 158 30.31 -1.76 5.00
C SER A 158 29.63 -2.43 3.80
N TRP A 159 30.28 -2.46 2.64
CA TRP A 159 29.77 -3.17 1.46
C TRP A 159 29.64 -4.67 1.70
N VAL A 160 30.67 -5.30 2.30
CA VAL A 160 30.63 -6.74 2.63
C VAL A 160 29.46 -7.03 3.58
N LEU A 161 29.29 -6.21 4.62
CA LEU A 161 28.21 -6.38 5.59
C LEU A 161 26.83 -6.15 4.94
N PHE A 162 26.71 -5.16 4.05
CA PHE A 162 25.48 -4.92 3.31
C PHE A 162 25.10 -6.11 2.41
N PHE A 163 26.05 -6.67 1.66
CA PHE A 163 25.78 -7.85 0.83
C PHE A 163 25.45 -9.08 1.67
N ALA A 164 26.16 -9.30 2.78
CA ALA A 164 25.83 -10.38 3.72
C ALA A 164 24.39 -10.23 4.25
N TYR A 165 24.03 -9.03 4.71
CA TYR A 165 22.66 -8.71 5.14
C TYR A 165 21.64 -8.93 4.02
N ALA A 166 21.93 -8.47 2.80
CA ALA A 166 21.04 -8.63 1.65
C ALA A 166 20.81 -10.11 1.30
N THR A 167 21.86 -10.94 1.31
CA THR A 167 21.72 -12.38 1.07
C THR A 167 20.89 -13.06 2.16
N LEU A 168 21.07 -12.69 3.43
CA LEU A 168 20.28 -13.21 4.54
C LEU A 168 18.81 -12.76 4.44
N ALA A 169 18.56 -11.50 4.06
CA ALA A 169 17.22 -11.00 3.82
C ALA A 169 16.53 -11.73 2.68
N ILE A 170 17.21 -11.96 1.55
CA ILE A 170 16.68 -12.75 0.42
C ILE A 170 16.36 -14.17 0.87
N TYR A 171 17.27 -14.82 1.60
CA TYR A 171 17.05 -16.16 2.15
C TYR A 171 15.83 -16.20 3.08
N GLY A 172 15.68 -15.19 3.95
CA GLY A 172 14.52 -15.05 4.84
C GLY A 172 13.22 -14.83 4.07
N CYS A 173 13.23 -14.00 3.03
CA CYS A 173 12.09 -13.79 2.14
C CYS A 173 11.69 -15.05 1.36
N SER A 174 12.65 -15.89 0.95
CA SER A 174 12.37 -17.14 0.25
C SER A 174 11.89 -18.26 1.18
N SER A 175 12.24 -18.22 2.46
CA SER A 175 11.91 -19.28 3.43
C SER A 175 10.60 -19.01 4.20
N ILE A 176 9.96 -17.85 4.00
CA ILE A 176 8.75 -17.50 4.73
C ILE A 176 7.55 -18.29 4.20
N ALA A 177 6.96 -19.14 5.05
CA ALA A 177 5.70 -19.78 4.75
C ALA A 177 4.55 -18.78 4.92
N VAL A 178 3.71 -18.64 3.89
CA VAL A 178 2.52 -17.78 3.94
C VAL A 178 1.44 -18.50 4.72
N ASP A 179 1.15 -18.03 5.93
CA ASP A 179 0.09 -18.57 6.80
C ASP A 179 -0.85 -17.45 7.23
N ILE A 180 -2.09 -17.49 6.73
CA ILE A 180 -3.18 -16.53 6.98
C ILE A 180 -4.19 -17.14 7.99
N SER A 181 -3.74 -18.05 8.85
CA SER A 181 -4.63 -18.72 9.81
C SER A 181 -5.37 -17.71 10.71
N PRO A 182 -6.70 -17.86 10.89
CA PRO A 182 -7.53 -16.97 11.69
C PRO A 182 -7.05 -16.78 13.13
N LYS A 183 -6.30 -17.75 13.67
CA LYS A 183 -5.72 -17.71 15.02
C LYS A 183 -4.84 -16.50 15.28
N LYS A 184 -4.27 -15.89 14.23
CA LYS A 184 -3.37 -14.72 14.32
C LYS A 184 -4.12 -13.39 14.49
N TYR A 185 -5.39 -13.34 14.11
CA TYR A 185 -6.24 -12.14 14.25
C TYR A 185 -6.93 -12.08 15.60
N VAL A 186 -6.95 -13.22 16.32
CA VAL A 186 -7.55 -13.35 17.64
C VAL A 186 -6.48 -13.06 18.69
N ARG A 187 -6.85 -12.33 19.74
CA ARG A 187 -5.98 -12.10 20.89
C ARG A 187 -5.61 -13.42 21.59
N ASP A 188 -4.34 -13.58 21.96
CA ASP A 188 -3.79 -14.83 22.53
C ASP A 188 -4.46 -15.32 23.82
N ASN A 189 -5.07 -14.42 24.60
CA ASN A 189 -5.76 -14.79 25.85
C ASN A 189 -7.29 -14.94 25.67
N SER A 190 -7.77 -15.02 24.43
CA SER A 190 -9.21 -15.13 24.16
C SER A 190 -9.68 -16.58 24.26
N PRO A 191 -10.82 -16.85 24.92
CA PRO A 191 -11.38 -18.21 24.99
C PRO A 191 -11.73 -18.78 23.61
N ILE A 192 -11.93 -17.93 22.60
CA ILE A 192 -12.21 -18.34 21.22
C ILE A 192 -10.99 -18.98 20.54
N GLN A 193 -9.77 -18.73 21.01
CA GLN A 193 -8.56 -19.25 20.37
C GLN A 193 -8.49 -20.78 20.49
N THR A 194 -8.92 -21.34 21.63
CA THR A 194 -9.03 -22.79 21.84
C THR A 194 -10.01 -23.41 20.84
N PHE A 195 -11.16 -22.77 20.63
CA PHE A 195 -12.15 -23.20 19.65
C PHE A 195 -11.59 -23.15 18.23
N VAL A 196 -10.95 -22.04 17.83
CA VAL A 196 -10.36 -21.89 16.50
C VAL A 196 -9.25 -22.92 16.25
N HIS A 197 -8.41 -23.19 17.24
CA HIS A 197 -7.36 -24.21 17.14
C HIS A 197 -7.94 -25.63 16.98
N LEU A 198 -8.99 -25.97 17.74
CA LEU A 198 -9.70 -27.24 17.61
C LEU A 198 -10.41 -27.35 16.24
N ALA A 199 -11.04 -26.27 15.79
CA ALA A 199 -11.75 -26.21 14.51
C ALA A 199 -10.79 -26.36 13.32
N ASP A 200 -9.66 -25.65 13.31
CA ASP A 200 -8.64 -25.74 12.28
C ASP A 200 -8.06 -27.17 12.20
N LYS A 201 -7.80 -27.78 13.36
CA LYS A 201 -7.21 -29.12 13.45
C LYS A 201 -8.18 -30.25 13.08
N TYR A 202 -9.43 -30.19 13.51
CA TYR A 202 -10.37 -31.32 13.40
C TYR A 202 -11.55 -31.09 12.47
N ILE A 203 -11.99 -29.85 12.29
CA ILE A 203 -13.19 -29.56 11.50
C ILE A 203 -12.78 -29.19 10.08
N TRP A 204 -11.90 -28.22 9.89
CA TRP A 204 -11.60 -27.66 8.57
C TRP A 204 -10.69 -28.54 7.71
N ALA A 205 -9.88 -29.40 8.34
CA ALA A 205 -9.10 -30.40 7.61
C ALA A 205 -10.00 -31.37 6.80
N ASP A 206 -11.18 -31.70 7.31
CA ASP A 206 -12.03 -32.76 6.76
C ASP A 206 -13.43 -32.29 6.29
N ASN A 207 -13.97 -31.17 6.80
CA ASN A 207 -15.40 -30.80 6.61
C ASN A 207 -15.64 -29.58 5.72
N VAL A 208 -14.70 -29.19 4.86
CA VAL A 208 -14.95 -28.11 3.89
C VAL A 208 -15.54 -28.69 2.61
N MET A 209 -16.83 -28.43 2.37
CA MET A 209 -17.53 -28.83 1.15
C MET A 209 -17.45 -27.72 0.09
N PRO A 210 -16.65 -27.87 -0.98
CA PRO A 210 -16.68 -26.94 -2.09
C PRO A 210 -17.97 -27.10 -2.90
N ILE A 211 -18.57 -25.98 -3.32
CA ILE A 211 -19.73 -25.97 -4.21
C ILE A 211 -19.25 -25.63 -5.62
N PHE A 212 -19.49 -26.53 -6.57
CA PHE A 212 -19.13 -26.33 -7.97
C PHE A 212 -20.34 -25.86 -8.77
N TYR A 213 -20.24 -24.67 -9.35
CA TYR A 213 -21.27 -24.11 -10.23
C TYR A 213 -20.91 -24.37 -11.70
N VAL A 214 -21.81 -25.05 -12.42
CA VAL A 214 -21.69 -25.25 -13.86
C VAL A 214 -22.38 -24.08 -14.55
N MET A 215 -21.57 -23.13 -15.06
CA MET A 215 -22.07 -21.87 -15.64
C MET A 215 -22.99 -22.06 -16.85
N LYS A 216 -22.75 -23.10 -17.66
CA LYS A 216 -23.56 -23.44 -18.82
C LYS A 216 -23.93 -24.93 -18.75
N PRO A 217 -25.05 -25.30 -18.10
CA PRO A 217 -25.42 -26.69 -17.95
C PRO A 217 -25.81 -27.29 -19.31
N PRO A 218 -25.38 -28.52 -19.62
CA PRO A 218 -25.87 -29.21 -20.79
C PRO A 218 -27.30 -29.71 -20.54
N ASP A 219 -28.04 -29.98 -21.61
CA ASP A 219 -29.35 -30.61 -21.47
C ASP A 219 -29.23 -32.04 -20.90
N LEU A 220 -29.78 -32.25 -19.72
CA LEU A 220 -29.71 -33.48 -18.94
C LEU A 220 -30.67 -34.57 -19.40
N ARG A 221 -31.61 -34.30 -20.33
CA ARG A 221 -32.38 -35.34 -21.01
C ARG A 221 -31.44 -36.34 -21.71
N ASN A 222 -30.51 -35.78 -22.49
CA ASN A 222 -29.51 -36.52 -23.23
C ASN A 222 -28.60 -37.38 -22.33
N ALA A 223 -28.60 -38.70 -22.52
CA ALA A 223 -27.74 -39.63 -21.77
C ALA A 223 -26.23 -39.29 -21.89
N ARG A 224 -25.77 -38.85 -23.08
CA ARG A 224 -24.37 -38.44 -23.29
C ARG A 224 -23.97 -37.21 -22.47
N ALA A 225 -24.88 -36.25 -22.31
CA ALA A 225 -24.64 -35.06 -21.49
C ALA A 225 -24.51 -35.42 -20.01
N ARG A 226 -25.40 -36.29 -19.51
CA ARG A 226 -25.32 -36.85 -18.16
C ARG A 226 -24.02 -37.61 -17.91
N ALA A 227 -23.59 -38.44 -18.87
CA ALA A 227 -22.32 -39.17 -18.77
C ALA A 227 -21.10 -38.23 -18.64
N ARG A 228 -21.06 -37.14 -19.42
CA ARG A 228 -19.98 -36.13 -19.30
C ARG A 228 -20.01 -35.41 -17.95
N LEU A 229 -21.19 -35.14 -17.41
CA LEU A 229 -21.32 -34.51 -16.09
C LEU A 229 -20.86 -35.47 -14.99
N ASN A 230 -21.18 -36.76 -15.10
CA ASN A 230 -20.69 -37.79 -14.19
C ASN A 230 -19.16 -37.96 -14.28
N GLU A 231 -18.58 -37.85 -15.47
CA GLU A 231 -17.11 -37.85 -15.64
C GLU A 231 -16.45 -36.66 -14.93
N LEU A 232 -17.05 -35.46 -15.03
CA LEU A 232 -16.58 -34.28 -14.30
C LEU A 232 -16.63 -34.52 -12.79
N VAL A 233 -17.75 -35.02 -12.26
CA VAL A 233 -17.91 -35.33 -10.83
C VAL A 233 -16.87 -36.38 -10.41
N TYR A 234 -16.69 -37.45 -11.18
CA TYR A 234 -15.70 -38.49 -10.91
C TYR A 234 -14.27 -37.92 -10.82
N ARG A 235 -13.91 -36.99 -11.71
CA ARG A 235 -12.60 -36.31 -11.66
C ARG A 235 -12.44 -35.44 -10.42
N LEU A 236 -13.50 -34.75 -9.99
CA LEU A 236 -13.49 -33.94 -8.77
C LEU A 236 -13.34 -34.81 -7.52
N GLU A 237 -14.00 -35.97 -7.49
CA GLU A 237 -13.94 -36.96 -6.41
C GLU A 237 -12.57 -37.62 -6.24
N HIS A 238 -11.77 -37.70 -7.30
CA HIS A 238 -10.45 -38.35 -7.29
C HIS A 238 -9.29 -37.34 -7.28
N THR A 239 -9.52 -36.12 -6.80
CA THR A 239 -8.45 -35.16 -6.57
C THR A 239 -7.65 -35.52 -5.30
N LYS A 240 -6.42 -35.02 -5.17
CA LYS A 240 -5.47 -35.41 -4.10
C LYS A 240 -6.00 -35.19 -2.67
N TYR A 241 -6.97 -34.29 -2.49
CA TYR A 241 -7.49 -33.88 -1.18
C TYR A 241 -9.01 -34.09 -1.07
N SER A 242 -9.62 -34.88 -1.96
CA SER A 242 -11.04 -35.21 -1.86
C SER A 242 -11.26 -36.53 -1.13
N ILE A 243 -12.33 -36.59 -0.34
CA ILE A 243 -12.76 -37.79 0.40
C ILE A 243 -13.32 -38.85 -0.58
N GLY A 244 -13.78 -38.42 -1.76
CA GLY A 244 -14.33 -39.29 -2.80
C GLY A 244 -15.86 -39.33 -2.80
N ARG A 245 -16.42 -40.35 -3.44
CA ARG A 245 -17.86 -40.45 -3.73
C ARG A 245 -18.78 -40.37 -2.51
N VAL A 246 -18.31 -40.82 -1.35
CA VAL A 246 -19.10 -40.83 -0.11
C VAL A 246 -19.41 -39.42 0.43
N SER A 247 -18.60 -38.41 0.05
CA SER A 247 -18.83 -37.01 0.44
C SER A 247 -19.59 -36.20 -0.61
N THR A 248 -19.85 -36.76 -1.80
CA THR A 248 -20.44 -35.99 -2.90
C THR A 248 -21.96 -35.91 -2.76
N SER A 249 -22.47 -34.70 -2.62
CA SER A 249 -23.90 -34.41 -2.71
C SER A 249 -24.25 -33.91 -4.11
N PHE A 250 -24.95 -34.72 -4.89
CA PHE A 250 -25.28 -34.40 -6.29
C PHE A 250 -26.74 -34.67 -6.61
N TRP A 251 -27.49 -33.60 -6.88
CA TRP A 251 -28.94 -33.61 -7.07
C TRP A 251 -29.42 -34.51 -8.21
N LEU A 252 -28.63 -34.65 -9.30
CA LEU A 252 -29.03 -35.40 -10.48
C LEU A 252 -29.12 -36.91 -10.22
N TRP A 253 -28.23 -37.46 -9.39
CA TRP A 253 -28.27 -38.88 -9.02
C TRP A 253 -29.49 -39.18 -8.14
N GLU A 254 -29.74 -38.32 -7.16
CA GLU A 254 -30.91 -38.44 -6.29
C GLU A 254 -32.22 -38.28 -7.08
N TYR A 255 -32.24 -37.36 -8.04
CA TYR A 255 -33.41 -37.18 -8.90
C TYR A 255 -33.64 -38.39 -9.83
N GLN A 256 -32.58 -38.97 -10.41
CA GLN A 256 -32.72 -40.21 -11.19
C GLN A 256 -33.21 -41.38 -10.32
N ARG A 257 -32.73 -41.47 -9.08
CA ARG A 257 -33.20 -42.47 -8.12
C ARG A 257 -34.68 -42.29 -7.80
N PHE A 258 -35.12 -41.05 -7.60
CA PHE A 258 -36.53 -40.71 -7.40
C PHE A 258 -37.39 -41.05 -8.62
N LEU A 259 -36.91 -40.77 -9.84
CA LEU A 259 -37.62 -41.11 -11.07
C LEU A 259 -37.76 -42.62 -11.30
N ASN A 260 -36.83 -43.44 -10.79
CA ASN A 260 -36.94 -44.91 -10.90
C ASN A 260 -38.18 -45.49 -10.18
N ASP A 261 -38.77 -44.77 -9.23
CA ASP A 261 -40.00 -45.20 -8.55
C ASP A 261 -41.25 -45.06 -9.45
N PHE A 262 -41.11 -44.39 -10.61
CA PHE A 262 -42.17 -44.14 -11.58
C PHE A 262 -41.84 -44.84 -12.91
N PRO A 263 -42.29 -46.09 -13.13
CA PRO A 263 -41.92 -46.89 -14.30
C PRO A 263 -42.48 -46.39 -15.63
N ASP A 264 -43.46 -45.48 -15.61
CA ASP A 264 -44.14 -44.96 -16.79
C ASP A 264 -43.47 -43.72 -17.41
N ILE A 265 -42.38 -43.21 -16.80
CA ILE A 265 -41.73 -41.95 -17.21
C ILE A 265 -40.67 -42.19 -18.29
N ASP A 266 -40.77 -41.44 -19.39
CA ASP A 266 -39.72 -41.38 -20.41
C ASP A 266 -38.68 -40.28 -20.10
N TYR A 267 -37.43 -40.69 -19.89
CA TYR A 267 -36.31 -39.81 -19.55
C TYR A 267 -35.97 -38.77 -20.63
N GLU A 268 -36.30 -39.00 -21.90
CA GLU A 268 -35.94 -38.05 -22.96
C GLU A 268 -36.95 -36.90 -23.04
N THR A 269 -38.20 -37.12 -22.65
CA THR A 269 -39.28 -36.15 -22.79
C THR A 269 -39.71 -35.55 -21.45
N GLU A 270 -39.90 -36.38 -20.43
CA GLU A 270 -40.53 -36.03 -19.15
C GLU A 270 -39.55 -35.70 -18.03
N PHE A 271 -38.24 -35.74 -18.29
CA PHE A 271 -37.20 -35.49 -17.26
C PHE A 271 -37.27 -34.12 -16.57
N TYR A 272 -37.84 -33.08 -17.22
CA TYR A 272 -38.05 -31.77 -16.58
C TYR A 272 -39.53 -31.49 -16.30
N ASP A 273 -40.36 -32.53 -16.23
CA ASP A 273 -41.76 -32.33 -15.89
C ASP A 273 -41.88 -31.64 -14.53
N GLN A 274 -42.59 -30.52 -14.53
CA GLN A 274 -42.65 -29.61 -13.39
C GLN A 274 -43.26 -30.28 -12.17
N LYS A 275 -44.20 -31.20 -12.38
CA LYS A 275 -44.85 -31.95 -11.31
C LYS A 275 -43.84 -32.80 -10.54
N HIS A 276 -43.16 -33.72 -11.21
CA HIS A 276 -42.17 -34.61 -10.60
C HIS A 276 -40.99 -33.84 -10.00
N LEU A 277 -40.53 -32.79 -10.67
CA LEU A 277 -39.45 -31.94 -10.18
C LEU A 277 -39.87 -31.16 -8.91
N SER A 278 -41.12 -30.69 -8.86
CA SER A 278 -41.66 -30.04 -7.67
C SER A 278 -41.87 -31.00 -6.50
N ASP A 279 -42.34 -32.22 -6.78
CA ASP A 279 -42.53 -33.27 -5.78
C ASP A 279 -41.17 -33.71 -5.20
N PHE A 280 -40.15 -33.89 -6.04
CA PHE A 280 -38.78 -34.17 -5.61
C PHE A 280 -38.25 -33.09 -4.67
N PHE A 281 -38.35 -31.80 -5.04
CA PHE A 281 -37.88 -30.71 -4.20
C PHE A 281 -38.75 -30.43 -2.95
N ALA A 282 -39.95 -31.00 -2.88
CA ALA A 282 -40.82 -30.92 -1.71
C ALA A 282 -40.43 -31.95 -0.63
N GLN A 283 -39.78 -33.05 -1.00
CA GLN A 283 -39.32 -34.05 -0.05
C GLN A 283 -38.27 -33.49 0.92
N PHE A 284 -38.32 -33.95 2.17
CA PHE A 284 -37.48 -33.45 3.25
C PHE A 284 -35.98 -33.63 2.95
N ASP A 285 -35.60 -34.78 2.41
CA ASP A 285 -34.20 -35.16 2.14
C ASP A 285 -33.55 -34.33 1.02
N TYR A 286 -34.37 -33.80 0.09
CA TYR A 286 -33.90 -33.07 -1.10
C TYR A 286 -34.15 -31.56 -1.02
N LYS A 287 -34.72 -31.08 0.09
CA LYS A 287 -35.01 -29.66 0.32
C LYS A 287 -33.75 -28.78 0.20
N GLN A 288 -32.58 -29.32 0.52
CA GLN A 288 -31.28 -28.65 0.36
C GLN A 288 -31.03 -28.20 -1.09
N TYR A 289 -31.53 -28.93 -2.09
CA TYR A 289 -31.30 -28.61 -3.49
C TYR A 289 -32.19 -27.47 -4.01
N ARG A 290 -33.30 -27.18 -3.33
CA ARG A 290 -34.26 -26.14 -3.72
C ARG A 290 -33.65 -24.73 -3.72
N GLY A 291 -32.69 -24.48 -2.83
CA GLY A 291 -31.99 -23.19 -2.73
C GLY A 291 -31.12 -22.88 -3.95
N TYR A 292 -30.67 -23.89 -4.69
CA TYR A 292 -29.85 -23.76 -5.89
C TYR A 292 -30.69 -23.60 -7.16
N ARG A 293 -31.87 -22.97 -7.03
CA ARG A 293 -32.95 -22.86 -8.03
C ARG A 293 -32.43 -22.90 -9.47
N PHE A 294 -32.54 -24.07 -10.06
CA PHE A 294 -32.21 -24.33 -11.45
C PHE A 294 -33.15 -23.50 -12.32
N ARG A 295 -32.62 -22.48 -13.00
CA ARG A 295 -33.33 -21.79 -14.07
C ARG A 295 -33.10 -22.64 -15.32
N PHE A 296 -33.90 -23.68 -15.48
CA PHE A 296 -34.04 -24.36 -16.76
C PHE A 296 -34.81 -23.39 -17.66
N GLU A 297 -34.11 -22.79 -18.62
CA GLU A 297 -34.73 -22.01 -19.71
C GLU A 297 -35.35 -22.93 -20.75
#